data_AF-A0A7R8CXK1-F1
#
_entry.id   AF-A0A7R8CXK1-F1
#
_cell.length_a   1.000
_cell.length_b   1.000
_cell.length_c   1.000
_cell.angle_alpha   90.00
_cell.angle_beta   90.00
_cell.angle_gamma   90.00
#
_symmetry.space_group_name_H-M   'P 1'
#
loop_
_entity.id
_entity.type
_entity.pdbx_description
1 polymer ?
#
loop_
_entity_poly.entity_id
_entity_poly.type
_entity_poly.pdbx_seq_one_letter_code
_entity_poly.pdbx_strand_id
1 'polypeptide(L)'
;MSEQRRSNYINLELNAIVGLMEKYSSIIECKKKNGPPRQEQQKKRLGNQLRSCYNTHQGMEIQRSVSELKACWKNLKFKALKDPCSSQLIERIKRILSPSTNPGDSNIDNPKSTQEASSETEKISLANEQLKKKNSGLENNFYYLKNQHLELRVAYLEKQIREIQNYR
;
A
#
# COMPACT_ATOMS: atom_id res chain seq x y z
N MET A 1 7.69 24.70 11.01
CA MET A 1 7.76 23.51 10.12
C MET A 1 8.50 23.92 8.86
N SER A 2 9.65 23.31 8.55
CA SER A 2 10.49 23.70 7.41
C SER A 2 9.83 23.32 6.07
N GLU A 3 10.00 24.18 5.05
CA GLU A 3 9.58 23.97 3.65
C GLU A 3 9.96 22.56 3.14
N GLN A 4 11.10 22.05 3.61
CA GLN A 4 11.69 20.78 3.20
C GLN A 4 10.88 19.54 3.64
N ARG A 5 10.17 19.59 4.78
CA ARG A 5 9.24 18.50 5.18
C ARG A 5 7.97 18.52 4.34
N ARG A 6 7.54 19.67 3.83
CA ARG A 6 6.44 19.74 2.87
C ARG A 6 6.81 19.08 1.54
N SER A 7 8.07 19.04 1.11
CA SER A 7 8.40 18.35 -0.14
C SER A 7 8.54 16.82 0.01
N ASN A 8 8.70 16.32 1.23
CA ASN A 8 9.01 14.91 1.50
C ASN A 8 7.83 14.15 2.09
N TYR A 9 7.61 12.93 1.57
CA TYR A 9 6.58 12.02 2.05
C TYR A 9 7.21 10.87 2.85
N ILE A 10 6.66 10.58 4.03
CA ILE A 10 7.06 9.43 4.86
C ILE A 10 6.33 8.16 4.42
N ASN A 11 6.82 6.98 4.83
CA ASN A 11 6.23 5.70 4.41
C ASN A 11 4.74 5.55 4.73
N LEU A 12 4.27 6.10 5.86
CA LEU A 12 2.84 6.12 6.19
C LEU A 12 2.03 6.90 5.15
N GLU A 13 2.50 8.11 4.80
CA GLU A 13 1.88 8.97 3.80
C GLU A 13 1.88 8.31 2.42
N LEU A 14 2.99 7.66 2.03
CA LEU A 14 3.11 6.94 0.76
C LEU A 14 2.12 5.77 0.68
N ASN A 15 2.00 4.96 1.74
CA ASN A 15 1.05 3.85 1.78
C ASN A 15 -0.40 4.34 1.69
N ALA A 16 -0.74 5.43 2.37
CA ALA A 16 -2.08 6.03 2.29
C ALA A 16 -2.38 6.52 0.86
N ILE A 17 -1.42 7.16 0.19
CA ILE A 17 -1.57 7.60 -1.21
C ILE A 17 -1.80 6.41 -2.13
N VAL A 18 -1.01 5.34 -2.00
CA VAL A 18 -1.15 4.13 -2.82
C VAL A 18 -2.53 3.51 -2.61
N GLY A 19 -2.98 3.32 -1.37
CA GLY A 19 -4.31 2.75 -1.09
C GLY A 19 -5.48 3.59 -1.62
N LEU A 20 -5.36 4.92 -1.58
CA LEU A 20 -6.37 5.80 -2.18
C LEU A 20 -6.34 5.75 -3.71
N MET A 21 -5.17 5.59 -4.32
CA MET A 21 -5.02 5.43 -5.76
C MET A 21 -5.50 4.05 -6.24
N GLU A 22 -5.37 2.99 -5.46
CA GLU A 22 -6.01 1.68 -5.77
C GLU A 22 -7.51 1.85 -5.98
N LYS A 23 -8.16 2.67 -5.15
CA LYS A 23 -9.61 2.90 -5.21
C LYS A 23 -10.05 3.83 -6.34
N TYR A 24 -9.29 4.89 -6.63
CA TYR A 24 -9.77 5.98 -7.47
C TYR A 24 -9.01 6.16 -8.81
N SER A 25 -7.88 5.48 -9.02
CA SER A 25 -6.98 5.72 -10.17
C SER A 25 -7.64 5.49 -11.53
N SER A 26 -8.48 4.45 -11.66
CA SER A 26 -9.16 4.09 -12.92
C SER A 26 -9.99 5.24 -13.49
N ILE A 27 -10.60 6.05 -12.61
CA ILE A 27 -11.44 7.20 -13.00
C ILE A 27 -10.59 8.47 -13.07
N ILE A 28 -9.76 8.73 -12.06
CA ILE A 28 -8.93 9.94 -11.97
C ILE A 28 -7.93 10.04 -13.12
N GLU A 29 -7.35 8.92 -13.55
CA GLU A 29 -6.33 8.86 -14.59
C GLU A 29 -6.89 8.54 -15.99
N CYS A 30 -8.21 8.48 -16.14
CA CYS A 30 -8.84 8.18 -17.43
C CYS A 30 -8.42 9.21 -18.50
N LYS A 31 -7.66 8.75 -19.51
CA LYS A 31 -7.05 9.59 -20.57
C LYS A 31 -8.04 10.14 -21.61
N LYS A 32 -9.34 9.85 -21.49
CA LYS A 32 -10.37 10.40 -22.38
C LYS A 32 -10.43 11.92 -22.20
N LYS A 33 -9.76 12.65 -23.10
CA LYS A 33 -9.61 14.12 -23.09
C LYS A 33 -10.93 14.86 -23.34
N ASN A 34 -11.86 14.23 -24.05
CA ASN A 34 -13.19 14.78 -24.38
C ASN A 34 -14.30 13.91 -23.80
N GLY A 35 -14.14 13.49 -22.54
CA GLY A 35 -15.23 12.83 -21.82
C GLY A 35 -16.43 13.77 -21.69
N PRO A 36 -17.66 13.24 -21.61
CA PRO A 36 -18.84 14.07 -21.35
C PRO A 36 -18.62 14.89 -20.07
N PRO A 37 -19.24 16.08 -19.92
CA PRO A 37 -19.08 16.95 -18.75
C PRO A 37 -19.26 16.23 -17.41
N ARG A 38 -20.14 15.22 -17.38
CA ARG A 38 -20.38 14.32 -16.24
C ARG A 38 -19.11 13.58 -15.79
N GLN A 39 -18.26 13.16 -16.71
CA GLN A 39 -17.02 12.44 -16.43
C GLN A 39 -15.94 13.37 -15.84
N GLU A 40 -15.83 14.60 -16.34
CA GLU A 40 -14.89 15.59 -15.77
C GLU A 40 -15.32 16.02 -14.36
N GLN A 41 -16.62 16.23 -14.16
CA GLN A 41 -17.17 16.50 -12.83
C GLN A 41 -16.92 15.34 -11.87
N GLN A 42 -17.02 14.10 -12.34
CA GLN A 42 -16.70 12.91 -11.54
C GLN A 42 -15.21 12.83 -11.18
N LYS A 43 -14.29 13.12 -12.11
CA LYS A 43 -12.84 13.22 -11.83
C LYS A 43 -12.54 14.28 -10.76
N LYS A 44 -13.17 15.45 -10.84
CA LYS A 44 -13.01 16.52 -9.84
C LYS A 44 -13.55 16.10 -8.47
N ARG A 45 -14.74 15.48 -8.42
CA ARG A 45 -15.34 14.96 -7.18
C ARG A 45 -14.45 13.91 -6.52
N LEU A 46 -13.98 12.91 -7.28
CA LEU A 46 -13.09 11.87 -6.76
C LEU A 46 -11.73 12.43 -6.36
N GLY A 47 -11.20 13.42 -7.09
CA GLY A 47 -9.98 14.13 -6.68
C GLY A 47 -10.14 14.82 -5.33
N ASN A 48 -11.27 15.50 -5.11
CA ASN A 48 -11.58 16.14 -3.83
C ASN A 48 -11.79 15.12 -2.71
N GLN A 49 -12.45 14.00 -2.99
CA GLN A 49 -12.59 12.89 -2.02
C GLN A 49 -11.23 12.29 -1.66
N LEU A 50 -10.36 12.05 -2.64
CA LEU A 50 -8.99 11.57 -2.41
C LEU A 50 -8.22 12.53 -1.48
N ARG A 51 -8.30 13.83 -1.74
CA ARG A 51 -7.70 14.85 -0.86
C ARG A 51 -8.30 14.81 0.55
N SER A 52 -9.63 14.75 0.66
CA SER A 52 -10.31 14.71 1.94
C SER A 52 -9.88 13.50 2.75
N CYS A 53 -9.96 12.30 2.17
CA CYS A 53 -9.59 11.06 2.83
C CYS A 53 -8.13 11.04 3.27
N TYR A 54 -7.22 11.60 2.48
CA TYR A 54 -5.82 11.73 2.88
C TYR A 54 -5.68 12.70 4.06
N ASN A 55 -6.19 13.93 3.94
CA ASN A 55 -6.00 14.97 4.96
C ASN A 55 -6.70 14.65 6.29
N THR A 56 -7.72 13.80 6.30
CA THR A 56 -8.40 13.34 7.53
C THR A 56 -7.87 11.99 8.04
N HIS A 57 -6.89 11.38 7.36
CA HIS A 57 -6.33 10.10 7.80
C HIS A 57 -5.48 10.31 9.06
N GLN A 58 -5.56 9.35 9.99
CA GLN A 58 -4.80 9.41 11.23
C GLN A 58 -3.29 9.42 10.93
N GLY A 59 -2.55 10.31 11.61
CA GLY A 59 -1.10 10.44 11.42
C GLY A 59 -0.68 11.31 10.22
N MET A 60 -1.62 12.00 9.56
CA MET A 60 -1.31 12.98 8.51
C MET A 60 -1.16 14.37 9.11
N GLU A 61 0.08 14.79 9.33
CA GLU A 61 0.38 16.11 9.90
C GLU A 61 0.36 17.23 8.85
N ILE A 62 0.66 16.89 7.59
CA ILE A 62 0.80 17.85 6.49
C ILE A 62 -0.39 17.71 5.54
N GLN A 63 -1.20 18.76 5.46
CA GLN A 63 -2.29 18.81 4.49
C GLN A 63 -1.76 18.94 3.06
N ARG A 64 -2.40 18.24 2.13
CA ARG A 64 -2.05 18.23 0.71
C ARG A 64 -3.19 18.71 -0.16
N SER A 65 -2.82 19.30 -1.28
CA SER A 65 -3.70 19.58 -2.42
C SER A 65 -3.83 18.36 -3.33
N VAL A 66 -4.86 18.37 -4.18
CA VAL A 66 -5.08 17.30 -5.17
C VAL A 66 -3.90 17.21 -6.15
N SER A 67 -3.31 18.34 -6.53
CA SER A 67 -2.16 18.41 -7.44
C SER A 67 -0.92 17.77 -6.84
N GLU A 68 -0.61 18.05 -5.57
CA GLU A 68 0.53 17.44 -4.86
C GLU A 68 0.40 15.92 -4.77
N LEU A 69 -0.79 15.41 -4.42
CA LEU A 69 -1.04 13.97 -4.33
C LEU A 69 -0.92 13.28 -5.69
N LYS A 70 -1.42 13.92 -6.76
CA LYS A 70 -1.25 13.44 -8.14
C LYS A 70 0.22 13.47 -8.58
N ALA A 71 0.98 14.49 -8.21
CA ALA A 71 2.41 14.58 -8.50
C ALA A 71 3.20 13.48 -7.78
N CYS A 72 2.90 13.26 -6.49
CA CYS A 72 3.49 12.18 -5.71
C CYS A 72 3.20 10.80 -6.35
N TRP A 73 1.95 10.55 -6.76
CA TRP A 73 1.58 9.33 -7.46
C TRP A 73 2.36 9.13 -8.78
N LYS A 74 2.52 10.17 -9.60
CA LYS A 74 3.35 10.09 -10.81
C LYS A 74 4.79 9.69 -10.50
N ASN A 75 5.38 10.27 -9.45
CA ASN A 75 6.75 9.94 -9.02
C ASN A 75 6.86 8.50 -8.50
N LEU A 76 5.85 8.03 -7.75
CA LEU A 76 5.79 6.65 -7.27
C LEU A 76 5.71 5.64 -8.41
N LYS A 77 4.87 5.91 -9.42
CA LYS A 77 4.80 5.07 -10.63
C LYS A 77 6.15 5.01 -11.36
N PHE A 78 6.78 6.17 -11.53
CA PHE A 78 8.09 6.24 -12.19
C PHE A 78 9.16 5.46 -11.42
N LYS A 79 9.20 5.60 -10.09
CA LYS A 79 10.09 4.81 -9.23
C LYS A 79 9.82 3.32 -9.35
N ALA A 80 8.56 2.90 -9.29
CA ALA A 80 8.18 1.49 -9.39
C ALA A 80 8.55 0.84 -10.73
N LEU A 81 8.65 1.62 -11.81
CA LEU A 81 9.09 1.16 -13.13
C LEU A 81 10.61 1.13 -13.28
N LYS A 82 11.35 1.98 -12.56
CA LYS A 82 12.81 2.10 -12.66
C LYS A 82 13.58 1.29 -11.64
N ASP A 83 13.00 1.06 -10.47
CA ASP A 83 13.69 0.44 -9.35
C ASP A 83 13.51 -1.09 -9.39
N PRO A 84 14.60 -1.89 -9.50
CA PRO A 84 14.51 -3.34 -9.42
C PRO A 84 14.16 -3.84 -8.00
N CYS A 85 14.18 -2.97 -6.99
CA CYS A 85 13.87 -3.33 -5.61
C CYS A 85 12.37 -3.61 -5.42
N SER A 86 12.00 -4.86 -5.10
CA SER A 86 10.61 -5.27 -4.83
C SER A 86 10.17 -4.92 -3.40
N SER A 87 10.18 -3.64 -3.04
CA SER A 87 9.47 -3.24 -1.82
C SER A 87 7.98 -3.56 -1.97
N GLN A 88 7.30 -3.96 -0.90
CA GLN A 88 5.87 -4.27 -0.94
C GLN A 88 5.03 -3.11 -1.52
N LEU A 89 5.48 -1.87 -1.32
CA LEU A 89 4.87 -0.67 -1.89
C LEU A 89 5.00 -0.64 -3.42
N ILE A 90 6.19 -0.93 -3.95
CA ILE A 90 6.46 -0.98 -5.41
C ILE A 90 5.63 -2.10 -6.06
N GLU A 91 5.54 -3.26 -5.42
CA GLU A 91 4.71 -4.37 -5.91
C GLU A 91 3.21 -4.04 -5.91
N ARG A 92 2.70 -3.31 -4.91
CA ARG A 92 1.32 -2.75 -4.97
C ARG A 92 1.15 -1.80 -6.15
N ILE A 93 2.10 -0.89 -6.35
CA ILE A 93 2.03 0.06 -7.48
C ILE A 93 2.02 -0.68 -8.82
N LYS A 94 2.89 -1.67 -9.01
CA LYS A 94 2.92 -2.50 -10.23
C LYS A 94 1.58 -3.19 -10.49
N ARG A 95 0.93 -3.75 -9.46
CA ARG A 95 -0.42 -4.36 -9.59
C ARG A 95 -1.50 -3.38 -10.01
N ILE A 96 -1.42 -2.12 -9.59
CA ILE A 96 -2.36 -1.07 -10.02
C ILE A 96 -2.15 -0.71 -11.50
N LEU A 97 -0.90 -0.72 -11.96
CA LEU A 97 -0.54 -0.39 -13.35
C LEU A 97 -0.81 -1.52 -14.34
N SER A 98 -0.70 -2.76 -13.86
CA SER A 98 -0.98 -3.98 -14.60
C SER A 98 -2.18 -4.67 -13.96
N PRO A 99 -3.42 -4.16 -14.13
CA PRO A 99 -4.59 -4.87 -13.69
C PRO A 99 -4.62 -6.21 -14.43
N SER A 100 -4.31 -7.29 -13.72
CA SER A 100 -4.35 -8.64 -14.26
C SER A 100 -5.69 -8.86 -14.95
N THR A 101 -5.66 -9.02 -16.26
CA THR A 101 -6.74 -9.65 -17.01
C THR A 101 -6.74 -11.11 -16.60
N ASN A 102 -7.52 -11.47 -15.58
CA ASN A 102 -7.98 -12.84 -15.48
C ASN A 102 -9.05 -13.02 -16.57
N PRO A 103 -8.81 -13.85 -17.62
CA PRO A 103 -9.81 -14.15 -18.62
C PRO A 103 -10.71 -15.22 -18.03
N GLY A 104 -11.83 -14.79 -17.47
CA GLY A 104 -12.84 -15.68 -16.90
C GLY A 104 -14.22 -15.28 -17.38
N ASP A 105 -14.41 -15.22 -18.70
CA ASP A 105 -15.74 -15.19 -19.33
C ASP A 105 -15.62 -15.49 -20.84
N SER A 106 -15.76 -16.76 -21.21
CA SER A 106 -16.43 -17.19 -22.45
C SER A 106 -16.51 -18.72 -22.52
N ASN A 107 -17.75 -19.20 -22.58
CA ASN A 107 -18.19 -20.60 -22.71
C ASN A 107 -18.01 -21.13 -24.16
N ILE A 108 -17.70 -22.44 -24.30
CA ILE A 108 -18.10 -23.38 -25.39
C ILE A 108 -17.39 -23.16 -26.77
N ASP A 109 -16.65 -24.07 -27.45
CA ASP A 109 -16.67 -25.53 -27.66
C ASP A 109 -15.26 -26.11 -28.02
N ASN A 110 -14.83 -27.18 -27.34
CA ASN A 110 -14.09 -28.41 -27.72
C ASN A 110 -12.86 -28.43 -28.72
N PRO A 111 -12.03 -29.51 -28.78
CA PRO A 111 -10.91 -29.83 -27.90
C PRO A 111 -9.56 -30.07 -28.63
N LYS A 112 -8.41 -29.75 -28.00
CA LYS A 112 -7.18 -30.57 -28.14
C LYS A 112 -6.04 -30.18 -27.17
N SER A 113 -5.46 -31.22 -26.61
CA SER A 113 -4.08 -31.32 -26.09
C SER A 113 -3.83 -30.97 -24.62
N THR A 114 -4.23 -31.91 -23.77
CA THR A 114 -3.61 -32.33 -22.51
C THR A 114 -2.08 -32.40 -22.60
N GLN A 115 -1.32 -31.66 -21.76
CA GLN A 115 -0.20 -32.20 -20.94
C GLN A 115 0.59 -31.20 -20.07
N GLU A 116 0.43 -29.88 -20.12
CA GLU A 116 1.31 -28.95 -19.34
C GLU A 116 0.73 -28.45 -17.99
N ALA A 117 -0.57 -28.54 -17.75
CA ALA A 117 -1.24 -27.92 -16.60
C ALA A 117 -0.96 -28.58 -15.22
N SER A 118 -0.40 -29.79 -15.19
CA SER A 118 -0.13 -30.52 -13.93
C SER A 118 1.13 -30.04 -13.21
N SER A 119 2.12 -29.51 -13.93
CA SER A 119 3.39 -29.07 -13.32
C SER A 119 3.29 -27.68 -12.68
N GLU A 120 2.45 -26.81 -13.23
CA GLU A 120 2.39 -25.40 -12.83
C GLU A 120 1.50 -25.19 -11.59
N THR A 121 0.43 -25.98 -11.47
CA THR A 121 -0.45 -26.00 -10.29
C THR A 121 0.25 -26.52 -9.03
N GLU A 122 1.10 -27.54 -9.16
CA GLU A 122 1.95 -28.03 -8.06
C GLU A 122 2.99 -27.00 -7.61
N LYS A 123 3.62 -26.28 -8.55
CA LYS A 123 4.58 -25.20 -8.23
C LYS A 123 3.91 -24.04 -7.48
N ILE A 124 2.71 -23.65 -7.88
CA ILE A 124 1.93 -22.59 -7.20
C ILE A 124 1.51 -23.06 -5.80
N SER A 125 1.10 -24.31 -5.64
CA SER A 125 0.73 -24.89 -4.33
C SER A 125 1.92 -24.88 -3.36
N LEU A 126 3.09 -25.32 -3.82
CA LEU A 126 4.32 -25.35 -3.02
C LEU A 126 4.78 -23.94 -2.62
N ALA A 127 4.69 -22.96 -3.53
CA ALA A 127 5.04 -21.56 -3.24
C ALA A 127 4.10 -20.95 -2.19
N ASN A 128 2.80 -21.25 -2.27
CA ASN A 128 1.81 -20.78 -1.28
C ASN A 128 2.05 -21.39 0.10
N GLU A 129 2.44 -22.67 0.19
CA GLU A 129 2.79 -23.31 1.45
C GLU A 129 4.05 -22.69 2.09
N GLN A 130 5.08 -22.40 1.28
CA GLN A 130 6.29 -21.71 1.75
C GLN A 130 6.00 -20.29 2.23
N LEU A 131 5.11 -19.56 1.57
CA LEU A 131 4.67 -18.23 2.00
C LEU A 131 3.92 -18.28 3.34
N LYS A 132 3.04 -19.28 3.54
CA LYS A 132 2.35 -19.48 4.83
C LYS A 132 3.34 -19.72 5.97
N LYS A 133 4.37 -20.56 5.76
CA LYS A 133 5.42 -20.83 6.76
C LYS A 133 6.26 -19.58 7.08
N LYS A 134 6.54 -18.72 6.09
CA LYS A 134 7.26 -17.46 6.32
C LYS A 134 6.41 -16.45 7.11
N ASN A 135 5.12 -16.36 6.81
CA ASN A 135 4.21 -15.44 7.51
C ASN A 135 4.03 -15.84 9.00
N SER A 136 3.89 -17.13 9.30
CA SER A 136 3.80 -17.57 10.71
C SER A 136 5.09 -17.28 11.50
N GLY A 137 6.26 -17.43 10.88
CA GLY A 137 7.53 -17.05 11.50
C GLY A 137 7.65 -15.55 11.77
N LEU A 138 7.14 -14.70 10.87
CA LEU A 138 7.13 -13.25 11.05
C LEU A 138 6.18 -12.80 12.16
N GLU A 139 4.99 -13.41 12.25
CA GLU A 139 4.04 -13.13 13.33
C GLU A 139 4.66 -13.49 14.70
N ASN A 140 5.28 -14.65 14.82
CA ASN A 140 5.95 -15.07 16.06
C ASN A 140 7.09 -14.10 16.46
N ASN A 141 7.90 -13.65 15.51
CA ASN A 141 8.94 -12.66 15.76
C ASN A 141 8.38 -11.29 16.19
N PHE A 142 7.26 -10.87 15.60
CA PHE A 142 6.60 -9.63 15.98
C PHE A 142 6.07 -9.69 17.42
N TYR A 143 5.43 -10.79 17.81
CA TYR A 143 4.97 -11.01 19.19
C TYR A 143 6.14 -11.00 20.18
N TYR A 144 7.24 -11.66 19.85
CA TYR A 144 8.44 -11.69 20.69
C TYR A 144 9.05 -10.30 20.90
N LEU A 145 9.26 -9.53 19.82
CA LEU A 145 9.80 -8.18 19.87
C LEU A 145 8.88 -7.21 20.63
N LYS A 146 7.57 -7.32 20.45
CA LYS A 146 6.59 -6.50 21.17
C LYS A 146 6.63 -6.78 22.68
N ASN A 147 6.76 -8.04 23.07
CA ASN A 147 6.86 -8.42 24.48
C ASN A 147 8.17 -7.91 25.11
N GLN A 148 9.31 -8.06 24.44
CA GLN A 148 10.58 -7.50 24.94
C GLN A 148 10.51 -5.97 25.11
N HIS A 149 9.87 -5.26 24.18
CA HIS A 149 9.72 -3.80 24.28
C HIS A 149 8.83 -3.39 25.47
N LEU A 150 7.76 -4.15 25.73
CA LEU A 150 6.88 -3.93 26.88
C LEU A 150 7.62 -4.17 28.20
N GLU A 151 8.40 -5.24 28.31
CA GLU A 151 9.21 -5.55 29.50
C GLU A 151 10.20 -4.42 29.81
N LEU A 152 10.93 -3.93 28.80
CA LEU A 152 11.84 -2.80 28.96
C LEU A 152 11.12 -1.51 29.38
N ARG A 153 9.91 -1.26 28.85
CA ARG A 153 9.11 -0.09 29.22
C ARG A 153 8.62 -0.17 30.65
N VAL A 154 8.17 -1.35 31.10
CA VAL A 154 7.75 -1.58 32.49
C VAL A 154 8.95 -1.38 33.43
N ALA A 155 10.09 -2.01 33.16
CA ALA A 155 11.30 -1.86 33.97
C ALA A 155 11.76 -0.39 34.09
N TYR A 156 11.68 0.36 32.99
CA TYR A 156 11.99 1.80 33.00
C TYR A 156 11.02 2.60 33.88
N LEU A 157 9.72 2.33 33.78
CA LEU A 157 8.71 3.02 34.60
C LEU A 157 8.85 2.67 36.08
N GLU A 158 9.12 1.41 36.43
CA GLU A 158 9.39 0.98 37.80
C GLU A 158 10.64 1.65 38.38
N LYS A 159 11.67 1.87 37.56
CA LYS A 159 12.86 2.62 37.97
C LYS A 159 12.51 4.08 38.28
N GLN A 160 11.75 4.74 37.40
CA GLN A 160 11.29 6.12 37.60
C GLN A 160 10.42 6.26 38.86
N ILE A 161 9.52 5.31 39.11
CA ILE A 161 8.67 5.31 40.32
C ILE A 161 9.53 5.17 41.58
N ARG A 162 10.50 4.27 41.59
CA ARG A 162 11.44 4.10 42.73
C ARG A 162 12.26 5.35 43.00
N GLU A 163 12.76 6.00 41.94
CA GLU A 163 13.47 7.27 42.07
C GLU A 163 12.58 8.32 42.74
N ILE A 164 11.35 8.50 42.27
CA ILE A 164 10.38 9.46 42.85
C ILE A 164 10.05 9.14 44.32
N GLN A 165 9.90 7.86 44.66
CA GLN A 165 9.60 7.43 46.04
C GLN A 165 10.75 7.67 47.01
N ASN A 166 12.01 7.59 46.55
CA ASN A 166 13.19 7.86 47.37
C ASN A 166 13.46 9.35 47.62
N TYR A 167 12.76 10.25 46.93
CA TYR A 167 12.84 11.71 47.12
C TYR A 167 11.69 12.28 48.01
N ARG A 168 10.88 11.43 48.63
CA ARG A 168 9.88 11.79 49.65
C ARG A 168 10.30 11.29 51.03
#